data_AF-A0A661WLQ6-F1
#
_entry.id   AF-A0A661WLQ6-F1
#
_cell.length_a   1.000
_cell.length_b   1.000
_cell.length_c   1.000
_cell.angle_alpha   90.00
_cell.angle_beta   90.00
_cell.angle_gamma   90.00
#
_symmetry.space_group_name_H-M   'P 1'
#
loop_
_entity.id
_entity.type
_entity.pdbx_description
1 polymer ?
#
loop_
_entity_poly.entity_id
_entity_poly.type
_entity_poly.pdbx_seq_one_letter_code
_entity_poly.pdbx_strand_id
1 'polypeptide(L)'
;MLKRKLAMLLAVTVVMGITIPALAVNLNFPITPSPTYSYVASGTGWLSGSGRSHIFTTTLYGGRRYKITLSGPWSADFDLYLYDSNGNRVASSTGNSTGETVYISPSWTGRFYIKVVSYRGSGSFTIRLYKRS
;
A
#
# COMPACT_ATOMS: atom_id res chain seq x y z
N MET A 1 -6.14 -24.60 8.83
CA MET A 1 -4.87 -24.15 8.20
C MET A 1 -4.81 -22.63 8.23
N LEU A 2 -4.10 -22.04 9.20
CA LEU A 2 -4.08 -20.60 9.46
C LEU A 2 -2.76 -20.01 8.96
N LYS A 3 -2.76 -19.26 7.84
CA LYS A 3 -1.56 -18.56 7.35
C LYS A 3 -1.32 -17.32 8.21
N ARG A 4 -0.55 -17.50 9.30
CA ARG A 4 -0.06 -16.40 10.15
C ARG A 4 0.92 -15.56 9.32
N LYS A 5 0.52 -14.36 8.90
CA LYS A 5 1.46 -13.33 8.47
C LYS A 5 2.14 -12.79 9.74
N LEU A 6 3.35 -13.27 10.03
CA LEU A 6 4.18 -12.72 11.10
C LEU A 6 4.59 -11.30 10.73
N ALA A 7 4.03 -10.33 11.45
CA ALA A 7 4.58 -8.99 11.55
C ALA A 7 5.87 -9.07 12.38
N MET A 8 6.98 -8.56 11.85
CA MET A 8 8.25 -8.48 12.56
C MET A 8 8.17 -7.29 13.52
N LEU A 9 7.81 -7.55 14.78
CA LEU A 9 7.84 -6.57 15.86
C LEU A 9 9.18 -6.73 16.59
N LEU A 10 10.15 -5.84 16.31
CA LEU A 10 11.36 -5.78 17.12
C LEU A 10 11.05 -5.01 18.41
N ALA A 11 10.56 -5.70 19.43
CA ALA A 11 10.44 -5.17 20.78
C ALA A 11 11.67 -5.60 21.59
N VAL A 12 12.74 -4.79 21.57
CA VAL A 12 13.80 -4.91 22.58
C VAL A 12 13.28 -4.27 23.86
N THR A 13 12.64 -5.07 24.71
CA THR A 13 12.29 -4.63 26.06
C THR A 13 13.53 -4.79 26.92
N VAL A 14 14.25 -3.69 27.17
CA VAL A 14 15.34 -3.67 28.16
C VAL A 14 14.69 -3.68 29.54
N VAL A 15 14.61 -4.85 30.16
CA VAL A 15 14.26 -4.97 31.58
C VAL A 15 15.49 -4.59 32.40
N MET A 16 15.29 -3.72 33.37
CA MET A 16 16.29 -3.12 34.25
C MET A 16 17.22 -4.16 34.91
N GLY A 17 18.54 -3.98 34.78
CA GLY A 17 19.48 -4.36 35.85
C GLY A 17 20.25 -5.69 35.76
N ILE A 18 20.36 -6.35 34.61
CA ILE A 18 21.31 -7.48 34.45
C ILE A 18 22.44 -7.05 33.50
N THR A 19 23.66 -6.92 34.02
CA THR A 19 24.86 -6.81 33.18
C THR A 19 25.15 -8.17 32.57
N ILE A 20 24.74 -8.37 31.32
CA ILE A 20 25.15 -9.54 30.55
C ILE A 20 26.62 -9.30 30.17
N PRO A 21 27.58 -10.20 30.48
CA PRO A 21 28.90 -10.11 29.88
C PRO A 21 28.71 -10.06 28.37
N ALA A 22 29.25 -9.04 27.72
CA ALA A 22 29.00 -8.78 26.31
C ALA A 22 29.59 -9.91 25.46
N LEU A 23 28.81 -10.95 25.16
CA LEU A 23 29.03 -11.75 23.96
C LEU A 23 28.71 -10.84 22.78
N ALA A 24 29.74 -10.38 22.08
CA ALA A 24 29.57 -9.72 20.80
C ALA A 24 29.03 -10.76 19.80
N VAL A 25 27.72 -10.78 19.59
CA VAL A 25 27.13 -11.55 18.50
C VAL A 25 27.48 -10.85 17.20
N ASN A 26 28.31 -11.47 16.36
CA ASN A 26 28.58 -10.98 15.02
C ASN A 26 27.34 -11.21 14.14
N LEU A 27 26.47 -10.20 14.07
CA LEU A 27 25.25 -10.22 13.29
C LEU A 27 25.54 -9.78 11.84
N ASN A 28 26.16 -10.66 11.06
CA ASN A 28 26.33 -10.45 9.63
C ASN A 28 25.05 -10.82 8.87
N PHE A 29 24.00 -10.00 9.01
CA PHE A 29 22.81 -10.13 8.17
C PHE A 29 23.09 -9.52 6.80
N PRO A 30 22.85 -10.24 5.68
CA PRO A 30 22.91 -9.62 4.38
C PRO A 30 21.85 -8.50 4.32
N ILE A 31 22.32 -7.24 4.26
CA ILE A 31 21.44 -6.10 3.99
C ILE A 31 21.02 -6.15 2.51
N THR A 32 19.91 -6.83 2.22
CA THR A 32 19.25 -6.61 0.93
C THR A 32 18.62 -5.22 0.94
N PRO A 33 19.06 -4.27 0.09
CA PRO A 33 18.45 -2.96 0.07
C PRO A 33 16.95 -3.10 -0.23
N SER A 34 16.13 -2.48 0.61
CA SER A 34 14.68 -2.43 0.40
C SER A 34 14.41 -1.76 -0.94
N PRO A 35 13.47 -2.28 -1.76
CA PRO A 35 13.16 -1.68 -3.04
C PRO A 35 12.75 -0.21 -2.91
N THR A 36 13.51 0.69 -3.55
CA THR A 36 13.18 2.11 -3.60
C THR A 36 12.04 2.36 -4.58
N TYR A 37 11.07 3.17 -4.17
CA TYR A 37 9.96 3.62 -5.01
C TYR A 37 10.07 5.13 -5.25
N SER A 38 10.17 5.54 -6.51
CA SER A 38 10.15 6.94 -6.94
C SER A 38 8.71 7.42 -7.19
N TYR A 39 8.42 8.66 -6.80
CA TYR A 39 7.12 9.28 -7.03
C TYR A 39 6.87 9.48 -8.53
N VAL A 40 5.64 9.21 -8.97
CA VAL A 40 5.22 9.37 -10.37
C VAL A 40 4.13 10.42 -10.48
N ALA A 41 3.04 10.27 -9.72
CA ALA A 41 1.88 11.13 -9.81
C ALA A 41 1.03 11.08 -8.54
N SER A 42 0.13 12.05 -8.37
CA SER A 42 -0.90 12.05 -7.33
C SER A 42 -2.23 12.54 -7.89
N GLY A 43 -3.30 12.24 -7.16
CA GLY A 43 -4.64 12.71 -7.44
C GLY A 43 -5.43 12.85 -6.15
N THR A 44 -6.36 13.78 -6.10
CA THR A 44 -7.26 13.99 -4.96
C THR A 44 -8.70 13.85 -5.39
N GLY A 45 -9.58 13.58 -4.43
CA GLY A 45 -11.01 13.53 -4.68
C GLY A 45 -11.81 13.63 -3.40
N TRP A 46 -13.14 13.62 -3.54
CA TRP A 46 -14.09 13.65 -2.44
C TRP A 46 -15.14 12.55 -2.64
N LEU A 47 -15.45 11.83 -1.57
CA LEU A 47 -16.56 10.88 -1.53
C LEU A 47 -17.62 11.37 -0.56
N SER A 48 -18.86 11.52 -1.03
CA SER A 48 -19.96 12.10 -0.24
C SER A 48 -20.59 11.15 0.78
N GLY A 49 -20.21 9.87 0.80
CA GLY A 49 -20.76 8.88 1.72
C GLY A 49 -20.48 7.44 1.28
N SER A 50 -20.93 6.49 2.08
CA SER A 50 -20.79 5.05 1.81
C SER A 50 -21.38 4.66 0.44
N GLY A 51 -20.72 3.74 -0.25
CA GLY A 51 -21.10 3.27 -1.59
C GLY A 51 -20.71 4.22 -2.74
N ARG A 52 -20.19 5.42 -2.44
CA ARG A 52 -19.70 6.36 -3.46
C ARG A 52 -18.31 5.95 -3.92
N SER A 53 -17.97 6.31 -5.16
CA SER A 53 -16.67 6.01 -5.72
C SER A 53 -16.14 7.11 -6.62
N HIS A 54 -14.82 7.16 -6.76
CA HIS A 54 -14.11 8.03 -7.69
C HIS A 54 -13.10 7.22 -8.47
N ILE A 55 -12.92 7.51 -9.76
CA ILE A 55 -12.05 6.74 -10.66
C ILE A 55 -10.99 7.67 -11.26
N PHE A 56 -9.72 7.25 -11.13
CA PHE A 56 -8.60 7.83 -11.84
C PHE A 56 -8.15 6.89 -12.95
N THR A 57 -7.60 7.46 -14.01
CA THR A 57 -7.04 6.70 -15.14
C THR A 57 -5.54 6.93 -15.19
N THR A 58 -4.77 5.88 -15.45
CA THR A 58 -3.32 5.98 -15.65
C THR A 58 -2.82 4.94 -16.64
N THR A 59 -1.65 5.19 -17.23
CA THR A 59 -0.96 4.20 -18.08
C THR A 59 0.13 3.52 -17.26
N LEU A 60 0.01 2.21 -17.10
CA LEU A 60 1.07 1.40 -16.51
C LEU A 60 1.78 0.60 -17.61
N TYR A 61 3.07 0.38 -17.42
CA TYR A 61 3.90 -0.30 -18.41
C TYR A 61 4.22 -1.72 -17.95
N GLY A 62 4.15 -2.67 -18.90
CA GLY A 62 4.42 -4.07 -18.66
C GLY A 62 5.82 -4.31 -18.08
N GLY A 63 5.94 -5.28 -17.17
CA GLY A 63 7.20 -5.64 -16.51
C GLY A 63 7.72 -4.62 -15.48
N ARG A 64 7.06 -3.47 -15.31
CA ARG A 64 7.44 -2.46 -14.31
C ARG A 64 6.65 -2.67 -13.02
N ARG A 65 7.29 -2.43 -11.88
CA ARG A 65 6.66 -2.54 -10.56
C ARG A 65 6.17 -1.17 -10.09
N TYR A 66 4.94 -1.13 -9.62
CA TYR A 66 4.30 0.08 -9.11
C TYR A 66 3.77 -0.14 -7.70
N LYS A 67 3.66 0.97 -6.97
CA LYS A 67 2.99 1.08 -5.67
C LYS A 67 1.97 2.20 -5.77
N ILE A 68 0.71 1.92 -5.44
CA ILE A 68 -0.35 2.90 -5.35
C ILE A 68 -0.77 2.98 -3.89
N THR A 69 -0.77 4.18 -3.32
CA THR A 69 -1.23 4.40 -1.95
C THR A 69 -2.45 5.30 -1.95
N LEU A 70 -3.41 5.01 -1.08
CA LEU A 70 -4.55 5.84 -0.75
C LEU A 70 -4.38 6.37 0.68
N SER A 71 -4.79 7.61 0.90
CA SER A 71 -4.91 8.22 2.23
C SER A 71 -6.24 8.96 2.28
N GLY A 72 -7.12 8.51 3.18
CA GLY A 72 -8.43 9.08 3.47
C GLY A 72 -8.50 9.65 4.90
N PRO A 73 -9.66 10.15 5.32
CA PRO A 73 -9.86 10.73 6.64
C PRO A 73 -9.94 9.64 7.71
N TRP A 74 -9.61 10.02 8.95
CA TRP A 74 -9.60 9.10 10.09
C TRP A 74 -10.96 8.50 10.47
N SER A 75 -12.04 9.17 10.08
CA SER A 75 -13.41 8.75 10.34
C SER A 75 -14.02 7.91 9.21
N ALA A 76 -13.30 7.67 8.12
CA ALA A 76 -13.80 6.91 6.98
C ALA A 76 -12.95 5.66 6.69
N ASP A 77 -13.57 4.76 5.93
CA ASP A 77 -13.05 3.46 5.53
C ASP A 77 -13.15 3.42 4.00
N PHE A 78 -12.05 3.78 3.33
CA PHE A 78 -12.00 3.89 1.87
C PHE A 78 -11.14 2.77 1.31
N ASP A 79 -11.71 2.04 0.35
CA ASP A 79 -11.06 0.94 -0.34
C ASP A 79 -10.38 1.40 -1.63
N LEU A 80 -9.31 0.69 -2.00
CA LEU A 80 -8.58 0.90 -3.23
C LEU A 80 -8.67 -0.33 -4.14
N TYR A 81 -9.16 -0.14 -5.36
CA TYR A 81 -9.24 -1.17 -6.39
C TYR A 81 -8.50 -0.73 -7.66
N LEU A 82 -7.84 -1.68 -8.32
CA LEU A 82 -7.16 -1.48 -9.59
C LEU A 82 -7.77 -2.40 -10.64
N TYR A 83 -8.19 -1.83 -11.76
CA TYR A 83 -8.77 -2.54 -12.90
C TYR A 83 -7.92 -2.37 -14.15
N ASP A 84 -7.87 -3.40 -14.99
CA ASP A 84 -7.29 -3.31 -16.34
C ASP A 84 -8.22 -2.61 -17.33
N SER A 85 -7.78 -2.47 -18.57
CA SER A 85 -8.54 -1.84 -19.66
C SER A 85 -9.85 -2.55 -20.00
N ASN A 86 -9.95 -3.85 -19.68
CA ASN A 86 -11.11 -4.69 -19.96
C ASN A 86 -12.11 -4.70 -18.79
N GLY A 87 -11.81 -3.98 -17.70
CA GLY A 87 -12.66 -3.93 -16.51
C GLY A 87 -12.43 -5.09 -15.54
N ASN A 88 -11.38 -5.90 -15.71
CA ASN A 88 -11.05 -6.94 -14.75
C ASN A 88 -10.30 -6.33 -13.57
N ARG A 89 -10.70 -6.71 -12.34
CA ARG A 89 -9.97 -6.31 -11.14
C ARG A 89 -8.65 -7.07 -11.08
N VAL A 90 -7.53 -6.37 -11.17
CA VAL A 90 -6.18 -6.95 -11.14
C VAL A 90 -5.51 -6.85 -9.77
N ALA A 91 -5.94 -5.90 -8.92
CA ALA A 91 -5.48 -5.78 -7.55
C ALA A 91 -6.47 -4.98 -6.68
N SER A 92 -6.36 -5.13 -5.37
CA SER A 92 -7.12 -4.32 -4.40
C SER A 92 -6.47 -4.31 -3.02
N SER A 93 -6.86 -3.34 -2.21
CA SER A 93 -6.58 -3.26 -0.78
C SER A 93 -7.83 -2.67 -0.11
N THR A 94 -8.36 -3.39 0.88
CA THR A 94 -9.67 -3.15 1.50
C THR A 94 -9.58 -3.31 3.02
N GLY A 95 -8.51 -2.79 3.60
CA GLY A 95 -8.32 -2.81 5.05
C GLY A 95 -9.27 -1.84 5.75
N ASN A 96 -9.37 -1.95 7.07
CA ASN A 96 -10.19 -1.02 7.88
C ASN A 96 -9.42 0.24 8.30
N SER A 97 -8.30 0.53 7.63
CA SER A 97 -7.44 1.64 8.00
C SER A 97 -7.70 2.85 7.12
N THR A 98 -7.17 4.00 7.51
CA THR A 98 -7.34 5.25 6.76
C THR A 98 -6.54 5.26 5.46
N GLY A 99 -5.67 4.28 5.24
CA GLY A 99 -4.84 4.21 4.05
C GLY A 99 -4.74 2.82 3.48
N GLU A 100 -4.73 2.75 2.16
CA GLU A 100 -4.65 1.49 1.43
C GLU A 100 -3.38 1.47 0.58
N THR A 101 -2.78 0.30 0.38
CA THR A 101 -1.59 0.16 -0.47
C THR A 101 -1.71 -1.04 -1.39
N VAL A 102 -1.60 -0.79 -2.69
CA VAL A 102 -1.56 -1.80 -3.73
C VAL A 102 -0.19 -1.82 -4.38
N TYR A 103 0.38 -3.02 -4.53
CA TYR A 103 1.56 -3.27 -5.35
C TYR A 103 1.14 -4.02 -6.61
N ILE A 104 1.63 -3.60 -7.78
CA ILE A 104 1.30 -4.24 -9.05
C ILE A 104 2.52 -4.33 -9.96
N SER A 105 2.60 -5.39 -10.76
CA SER A 105 3.58 -5.58 -11.83
C SER A 105 2.83 -6.03 -13.07
N PRO A 106 2.29 -5.10 -13.89
CA PRO A 106 1.46 -5.45 -15.04
C PRO A 106 2.23 -6.35 -16.02
N SER A 107 1.55 -7.34 -16.60
CA SER A 107 2.14 -8.17 -17.66
C SER A 107 2.14 -7.48 -19.02
N TRP A 108 1.36 -6.41 -19.19
CA TRP A 108 1.25 -5.64 -20.43
C TRP A 108 1.29 -4.13 -20.15
N THR A 109 1.63 -3.37 -21.19
CA THR A 109 1.50 -1.90 -21.18
C THR A 109 0.09 -1.53 -21.59
N GLY A 110 -0.54 -0.64 -20.83
CA GLY A 110 -1.88 -0.19 -21.17
C GLY A 110 -2.50 0.73 -20.14
N ARG A 111 -3.77 1.02 -20.39
CA ARG A 111 -4.61 1.86 -19.51
C ARG A 111 -5.14 1.03 -18.36
N PHE A 112 -5.03 1.57 -17.16
CA PHE A 112 -5.55 1.02 -15.92
C PHE A 112 -6.44 2.05 -15.22
N TYR A 113 -7.39 1.57 -14.43
CA TYR A 113 -8.32 2.39 -13.67
C TYR A 113 -8.12 2.16 -12.17
N ILE A 114 -7.82 3.23 -11.45
CA ILE A 114 -7.71 3.24 -10.00
C ILE A 114 -9.06 3.71 -9.47
N LYS A 115 -9.83 2.81 -8.84
CA LYS A 115 -11.14 3.11 -8.26
C LYS A 115 -11.01 3.18 -6.75
N VAL A 116 -11.34 4.33 -6.18
CA VAL A 116 -11.49 4.53 -4.74
C VAL A 116 -12.97 4.41 -4.40
N VAL A 117 -13.32 3.60 -3.40
CA VAL A 117 -14.70 3.37 -2.97
C VAL A 117 -14.82 3.68 -1.50
N SER A 118 -15.87 4.38 -1.09
CA SER A 118 -16.19 4.54 0.32
C SER A 118 -16.92 3.29 0.80
N TYR A 119 -16.25 2.43 1.56
CA TYR A 119 -16.92 1.37 2.29
C TYR A 119 -17.77 1.98 3.41
N ARG A 120 -17.20 2.96 4.14
CA ARG A 120 -17.91 3.73 5.17
C ARG A 120 -17.42 5.17 5.23
N GLY A 121 -18.34 6.09 5.47
CA GLY A 121 -18.03 7.50 5.74
C GLY A 121 -17.86 8.34 4.48
N SER A 122 -17.41 9.57 4.67
CA SER A 122 -17.25 10.58 3.62
C SER A 122 -16.01 11.41 3.88
N GLY A 123 -15.49 12.05 2.83
CA GLY A 123 -14.36 12.96 2.98
C GLY A 123 -13.47 13.05 1.75
N SER A 124 -12.45 13.90 1.90
CA SER A 124 -11.39 14.05 0.91
C SER A 124 -10.39 12.92 1.06
N PHE A 125 -9.79 12.54 -0.06
CA PHE A 125 -8.72 11.55 -0.08
C PHE A 125 -7.64 11.95 -1.08
N THR A 126 -6.47 11.35 -0.92
CA THR A 126 -5.33 11.49 -1.85
C THR A 126 -4.85 10.11 -2.27
N ILE A 127 -4.63 9.92 -3.57
CA ILE A 127 -3.87 8.79 -4.10
C ILE A 127 -2.47 9.24 -4.53
N ARG A 128 -1.49 8.36 -4.40
CA ARG A 128 -0.14 8.55 -4.93
C ARG A 128 0.31 7.30 -5.66
N LEU A 129 0.86 7.50 -6.85
CA LEU A 129 1.47 6.47 -7.67
C LEU A 129 2.98 6.60 -7.57
N TYR A 130 3.63 5.47 -7.33
CA TYR A 130 5.07 5.33 -7.34
C TYR A 130 5.49 4.20 -8.28
N LYS A 131 6.68 4.33 -8.84
CA LYS A 131 7.33 3.31 -9.65
C LYS A 131 8.57 2.82 -8.90
N ARG A 132 8.84 1.52 -8.92
CA ARG A 132 10.08 0.99 -8.38
C ARG A 132 11.26 1.47 -9.25
N SER A 133 12.25 2.08 -8.61
CA SER A 133 13.52 2.48 -9.25
C SER A 133 14.42 1.28 -9.49
#